data_AF-A0AAF0IU73-F1
#
_entry.id   AF-A0AAF0IU73-F1
#
_cell.length_a   1.000
_cell.length_b   1.000
_cell.length_c   1.000
_cell.angle_alpha   90.00
_cell.angle_beta   90.00
_cell.angle_gamma   90.00
#
_symmetry.space_group_name_H-M   'P 1'
#
loop_
_entity.id
_entity.type
_entity.pdbx_description
1 polymer ?
#
loop_
_entity_poly.entity_id
_entity_poly.type
_entity_poly.pdbx_seq_one_letter_code
_entity_poly.pdbx_strand_id
1 'polypeptide(L)'
;MDDAAGPQARSVFGVDPLDEFALLVSDCVWDHCRNLGNIEIEAKIGVLIDRGTQSRLRLPVFTETIVDAKQLNLRFESNMSMAQHRHYNQLLNQAVAFSAQAAPPERITYRHQKEIDSFYDERDPETGHMVHLRVTRDAVTHEIKPGGIVAKKRIADINVFAPNRPFDYRISINTEAPVPAPQEGTEPSFVREKDRLSYTHQNMNIDLTQVILPNKPKEPVHELEVEIRNSADLMQHAYLSRGNSQPGTQEWSPFEDTILVLLNNVRLLIR
;
A
#
# COMPACT_ATOMS: atom_id res chain seq x y z
N MET A 1 3.21 -33.10 43.64
CA MET A 1 2.90 -33.39 42.22
C MET A 1 2.32 -32.10 41.69
N ASP A 2 3.18 -31.23 41.18
CA ASP A 2 2.77 -29.97 40.57
C ASP A 2 2.27 -30.29 39.17
N ASP A 3 0.94 -30.38 39.01
CA ASP A 3 0.32 -30.21 37.71
C ASP A 3 0.53 -28.75 37.31
N ALA A 4 1.62 -28.50 36.59
CA ALA A 4 1.83 -27.23 35.90
C ALA A 4 0.72 -27.08 34.87
N ALA A 5 -0.38 -26.44 35.25
CA ALA A 5 -1.48 -26.13 34.37
C ALA A 5 -0.91 -25.43 33.13
N GLY A 6 -1.13 -26.04 31.96
CA GLY A 6 -0.72 -25.48 30.68
C GLY A 6 -1.33 -24.08 30.45
N PRO A 7 -0.87 -23.35 29.43
CA PRO A 7 -1.43 -22.06 29.10
C PRO A 7 -2.95 -22.14 28.94
N GLN A 8 -3.66 -21.13 29.45
CA GLN A 8 -5.11 -21.07 29.37
C GLN A 8 -5.55 -21.15 27.90
N ALA A 9 -6.54 -22.01 27.62
CA ALA A 9 -7.15 -22.09 26.29
C ALA A 9 -7.73 -20.71 25.89
N ARG A 10 -7.48 -20.29 24.64
CA ARG A 10 -7.83 -18.95 24.16
C ARG A 10 -9.34 -18.75 23.94
N SER A 11 -10.09 -19.86 23.82
CA SER A 11 -11.55 -19.89 23.82
C SER A 11 -12.07 -21.24 24.34
N VAL A 12 -13.38 -21.33 24.61
CA VAL A 12 -14.08 -22.60 24.94
C VAL A 12 -14.06 -23.61 23.79
N PHE A 13 -13.69 -23.18 22.58
CA PHE A 13 -13.58 -24.01 21.39
C PHE A 13 -12.13 -24.43 21.11
N GLY A 14 -11.15 -24.00 21.91
CA GLY A 14 -9.74 -24.34 21.75
C GLY A 14 -9.03 -23.61 20.60
N VAL A 15 -9.68 -22.63 19.97
CA VAL A 15 -9.16 -21.86 18.83
C VAL A 15 -9.37 -20.35 19.03
N ASP A 16 -8.54 -19.51 18.41
CA ASP A 16 -8.81 -18.07 18.34
C ASP A 16 -9.83 -17.78 17.22
N PRO A 17 -10.75 -16.81 17.41
CA PRO A 17 -11.54 -16.32 16.29
C PRO A 17 -10.65 -15.58 15.30
N LEU A 18 -10.93 -15.72 14.02
CA LEU A 18 -10.29 -14.90 12.98
C LEU A 18 -10.67 -13.42 13.15
N ASP A 19 -9.75 -12.52 12.79
CA ASP A 19 -9.98 -11.07 12.83
C ASP A 19 -10.94 -10.68 11.70
N GLU A 20 -12.19 -10.37 12.05
CA GLU A 20 -13.23 -9.94 11.11
C GLU A 20 -12.79 -8.76 10.25
N PHE A 21 -12.01 -7.83 10.82
CA PHE A 21 -11.50 -6.69 10.07
C PHE A 21 -10.59 -7.15 8.92
N ALA A 22 -9.63 -8.01 9.23
CA ALA A 22 -8.70 -8.54 8.23
C ALA A 22 -9.42 -9.38 7.17
N LEU A 23 -10.40 -10.20 7.58
CA LEU A 23 -11.24 -10.95 6.63
C LEU A 23 -12.04 -10.04 5.70
N LEU A 24 -12.62 -8.96 6.22
CA LEU A 24 -13.34 -7.98 5.40
C LEU A 24 -12.40 -7.29 4.39
N VAL A 25 -11.17 -6.97 4.79
CA VAL A 25 -10.15 -6.44 3.86
C VAL A 25 -9.78 -7.49 2.81
N SER A 26 -9.60 -8.76 3.21
CA SER A 26 -9.31 -9.87 2.31
C SER A 26 -10.42 -10.10 1.28
N ASP A 27 -11.69 -10.07 1.71
CA ASP A 27 -12.86 -10.15 0.82
C ASP A 27 -12.88 -8.99 -0.17
N CYS A 28 -12.68 -7.76 0.32
CA CYS A 28 -12.61 -6.58 -0.55
C CYS A 28 -11.50 -6.70 -1.60
N VAL A 29 -10.30 -7.13 -1.19
CA VAL A 29 -9.18 -7.34 -2.12
C VAL A 29 -9.53 -8.41 -3.14
N TRP A 30 -10.05 -9.55 -2.71
CA TRP A 30 -10.45 -10.63 -3.61
C TRP A 30 -11.46 -10.18 -4.65
N ASP A 31 -12.53 -9.52 -4.23
CA ASP A 31 -13.62 -9.12 -5.12
C ASP A 31 -13.17 -8.13 -6.20
N HIS A 32 -12.25 -7.22 -5.85
CA HIS A 32 -11.73 -6.23 -6.80
C HIS A 32 -10.60 -6.77 -7.67
N CYS A 33 -9.88 -7.81 -7.23
CA CYS A 33 -8.68 -8.28 -7.91
C CYS A 33 -8.87 -9.56 -8.73
N ARG A 34 -9.84 -10.43 -8.41
CA ARG A 34 -9.90 -11.81 -8.95
C ARG A 34 -9.69 -11.91 -10.46
N ASN A 35 -10.28 -11.03 -11.26
CA ASN A 35 -10.20 -11.11 -12.73
C ASN A 35 -9.22 -10.12 -13.36
N LEU A 36 -8.26 -9.59 -12.59
CA LEU A 36 -7.32 -8.57 -13.05
C LEU A 36 -5.88 -9.12 -13.13
N GLY A 37 -5.11 -8.57 -14.06
CA GLY A 37 -3.66 -8.74 -14.14
C GLY A 37 -2.94 -7.43 -13.77
N ASN A 38 -1.62 -7.51 -13.55
CA ASN A 38 -0.77 -6.36 -13.22
C ASN A 38 -1.28 -5.55 -12.01
N ILE A 39 -1.74 -6.26 -10.98
CA ILE A 39 -2.31 -5.65 -9.78
C ILE A 39 -1.20 -5.09 -8.89
N GLU A 40 -1.41 -3.88 -8.40
CA GLU A 40 -0.64 -3.25 -7.34
C GLU A 40 -1.57 -3.02 -6.13
N ILE A 41 -1.14 -3.46 -4.95
CA ILE A 41 -1.86 -3.28 -3.68
C ILE A 41 -0.92 -2.57 -2.72
N GLU A 42 -1.29 -1.35 -2.33
CA GLU A 42 -0.49 -0.49 -1.47
C GLU A 42 -1.36 0.13 -0.37
N ALA A 43 -0.88 0.13 0.87
CA ALA A 43 -1.44 0.87 1.97
C ALA A 43 -0.68 2.19 2.12
N LYS A 44 -1.35 3.32 1.87
CA LYS A 44 -0.81 4.66 2.05
C LYS A 44 -1.17 5.19 3.43
N ILE A 45 -0.22 5.81 4.13
CA ILE A 45 -0.41 6.44 5.44
C ILE A 45 -0.68 7.93 5.26
N GLY A 46 -1.73 8.44 5.93
CA GLY A 46 -2.20 9.80 5.73
C GLY A 46 -3.34 10.16 6.68
N VAL A 47 -4.24 11.04 6.25
CA VAL A 47 -5.43 11.41 7.04
C VAL A 47 -6.67 11.47 6.17
N LEU A 48 -7.80 11.02 6.72
CA LEU A 48 -9.11 11.21 6.10
C LEU A 48 -9.63 12.57 6.50
N ILE A 49 -9.83 13.45 5.52
CA ILE A 49 -10.36 14.79 5.73
C ILE A 49 -11.80 14.87 5.23
N ASP A 50 -12.69 15.30 6.12
CA ASP A 50 -14.05 15.66 5.77
C ASP A 50 -14.06 16.95 4.93
N ARG A 51 -14.66 16.90 3.74
CA ARG A 51 -14.69 18.05 2.82
C ARG A 51 -15.60 19.18 3.30
N GLY A 52 -16.59 18.90 4.15
CA GLY A 52 -17.44 19.92 4.75
C GLY A 52 -16.70 20.73 5.82
N THR A 53 -15.98 20.06 6.71
CA THR A 53 -15.28 20.71 7.83
C THR A 53 -13.81 21.06 7.55
N GLN A 54 -13.25 20.54 6.45
CA GLN A 54 -11.83 20.65 6.09
C GLN A 54 -10.88 20.17 7.21
N SER A 55 -11.39 19.29 8.08
CA SER A 55 -10.70 18.77 9.25
C SER A 55 -10.63 17.26 9.18
N ARG A 56 -9.65 16.67 9.89
CA ARG A 56 -9.57 15.21 10.01
C ARG A 56 -10.91 14.67 10.52
N LEU A 57 -11.37 13.60 9.89
CA LEU A 57 -12.62 12.90 10.18
C LEU A 57 -12.77 12.66 11.69
N ARG A 58 -13.99 12.85 12.19
CA ARG A 58 -14.37 12.48 13.55
C ARG A 58 -15.65 11.66 13.47
N LEU A 59 -15.58 10.42 13.94
CA LEU A 59 -16.72 9.51 14.05
C LEU A 59 -16.88 9.06 15.50
N PRO A 60 -18.11 8.74 15.96
CA PRO A 60 -18.35 8.21 17.30
C PRO A 60 -17.97 6.72 17.39
N VAL A 61 -16.72 6.40 17.08
CA VAL A 61 -16.14 5.04 17.14
C VAL A 61 -14.82 5.08 17.91
N PHE A 62 -14.48 3.99 18.58
CA PHE A 62 -13.30 3.90 19.46
C PHE A 62 -12.17 3.05 18.91
N THR A 63 -12.37 2.38 17.76
CA THR A 63 -11.41 1.47 17.15
C THR A 63 -11.21 1.80 15.69
N GLU A 64 -10.20 1.20 15.07
CA GLU A 64 -10.03 1.31 13.62
C GLU A 64 -11.28 0.80 12.90
N THR A 65 -11.68 1.49 11.83
CA THR A 65 -12.95 1.23 11.15
C THR A 65 -12.83 1.56 9.67
N ILE A 66 -13.25 0.62 8.82
CA ILE A 66 -13.41 0.87 7.38
C ILE A 66 -14.59 1.81 7.18
N VAL A 67 -14.39 2.86 6.39
CA VAL A 67 -15.41 3.88 6.12
C VAL A 67 -15.69 4.01 4.63
N ASP A 68 -16.94 4.23 4.28
CA ASP A 68 -17.32 4.65 2.93
C ASP A 68 -16.97 6.14 2.76
N ALA A 69 -15.76 6.38 2.26
CA ALA A 69 -15.26 7.73 2.01
C ALA A 69 -16.12 8.51 1.00
N LYS A 70 -16.81 7.84 0.07
CA LYS A 70 -17.66 8.52 -0.91
C LYS A 70 -18.96 8.97 -0.26
N GLN A 71 -19.61 8.08 0.49
CA GLN A 71 -20.85 8.39 1.19
C GLN A 71 -20.65 9.49 2.26
N LEU A 72 -19.51 9.46 2.95
CA LEU A 72 -19.15 10.46 3.95
C LEU A 72 -18.51 11.73 3.37
N ASN A 73 -18.42 11.86 2.04
CA ASN A 73 -17.82 13.02 1.35
C ASN A 73 -16.39 13.35 1.85
N LEU A 74 -15.55 12.34 1.97
CA LEU A 74 -14.19 12.45 2.45
C LEU A 74 -13.18 12.58 1.29
N ARG A 75 -12.00 13.11 1.61
CA ARG A 75 -10.79 12.91 0.82
C ARG A 75 -9.71 12.30 1.69
N PHE A 76 -8.81 11.55 1.08
CA PHE A 76 -7.60 11.10 1.76
C PHE A 76 -6.45 11.99 1.35
N GLU A 77 -5.70 12.48 2.33
CA GLU A 77 -4.47 13.23 2.11
C GLU A 77 -3.28 12.34 2.50
N SER A 78 -2.59 11.83 1.48
CA SER A 78 -1.34 11.08 1.63
C SER A 78 -0.20 12.08 1.82
N ASN A 79 0.00 12.53 3.05
CA ASN A 79 1.09 13.44 3.39
C ASN A 79 1.41 13.35 4.89
N MET A 80 2.62 13.73 5.26
CA MET A 80 3.05 13.92 6.65
C MET A 80 4.00 15.10 6.77
N SER A 81 4.26 15.54 8.00
CA SER A 81 5.29 16.56 8.23
C SER A 81 6.70 16.02 7.94
N MET A 82 7.62 16.90 7.59
CA MET A 82 9.04 16.55 7.44
C MET A 82 9.63 15.93 8.72
N ALA A 83 9.14 16.33 9.90
CA ALA A 83 9.55 15.75 11.17
C ALA A 83 9.13 14.28 11.31
N GLN A 84 7.88 13.95 10.93
CA GLN A 84 7.39 12.57 10.89
C GLN A 84 8.14 11.75 9.84
N HIS A 85 8.35 12.30 8.64
CA HIS A 85 9.14 11.64 7.59
C HIS A 85 10.56 11.30 8.07
N ARG A 86 11.25 12.25 8.73
CA ARG A 86 12.56 12.02 9.32
C ARG A 86 12.53 10.94 10.40
N HIS A 87 11.49 10.92 11.24
CA HIS A 87 11.31 9.89 12.26
C HIS A 87 11.19 8.50 11.65
N TYR A 88 10.36 8.32 10.62
CA TYR A 88 10.22 7.04 9.92
C TYR A 88 11.50 6.59 9.23
N ASN A 89 12.24 7.51 8.60
CA ASN A 89 13.54 7.20 8.01
C ASN A 89 14.50 6.63 9.08
N GLN A 90 14.57 7.26 10.24
CA GLN A 90 15.42 6.79 11.35
C GLN A 90 14.99 5.42 11.87
N LEU A 91 13.68 5.22 12.06
CA LEU A 91 13.11 3.96 12.53
C LEU A 91 13.40 2.81 11.55
N LEU A 92 13.16 3.02 10.26
CA LEU A 92 13.36 2.00 9.23
C LEU A 92 14.84 1.67 9.03
N ASN A 93 15.74 2.67 9.09
CA ASN A 93 17.18 2.42 9.07
C ASN A 93 17.67 1.63 10.30
N GLN A 94 17.09 1.87 11.47
CA GLN A 94 17.39 1.06 12.67
C GLN A 94 16.91 -0.38 12.49
N ALA A 95 15.72 -0.59 11.90
CA ALA A 95 15.21 -1.93 11.59
C ALA A 95 16.14 -2.68 10.63
N VAL A 96 16.64 -2.01 9.58
CA VAL A 96 17.67 -2.56 8.68
C VAL A 96 18.92 -2.98 9.46
N ALA A 97 19.45 -2.09 10.30
CA ALA A 97 20.65 -2.37 11.09
C ALA A 97 20.47 -3.55 12.05
N PHE A 98 19.31 -3.65 12.71
CA PHE A 98 18.98 -4.76 13.60
C PHE A 98 18.85 -6.08 12.83
N SER A 99 18.15 -6.06 11.69
CA SER A 99 17.94 -7.25 10.87
C SER A 99 19.21 -7.78 10.20
N ALA A 100 20.30 -7.00 10.13
CA ALA A 100 21.53 -7.38 9.44
C ALA A 100 22.16 -8.68 10.01
N GLN A 101 21.92 -8.99 11.28
CA GLN A 101 22.39 -10.21 11.93
C GLN A 101 21.48 -11.43 11.71
N ALA A 102 20.25 -11.21 11.23
CA ALA A 102 19.29 -12.28 10.99
C ALA A 102 19.66 -13.14 9.76
N ALA A 103 18.97 -14.26 9.58
CA ALA A 103 19.08 -15.08 8.37
C ALA A 103 18.51 -14.32 7.15
N PRO A 104 18.98 -14.59 5.92
CA PRO A 104 18.56 -13.83 4.73
C PRO A 104 17.05 -13.61 4.54
N PRO A 105 16.14 -14.58 4.81
CA PRO A 105 14.70 -14.38 4.70
C PRO A 105 14.13 -13.32 5.67
N GLU A 106 14.81 -13.11 6.80
CA GLU A 106 14.41 -12.16 7.86
C GLU A 106 15.15 -10.82 7.75
N ARG A 107 16.09 -10.69 6.80
CA ARG A 107 16.83 -9.45 6.58
C ARG A 107 15.95 -8.43 5.88
N ILE A 108 16.03 -7.20 6.35
CA ILE A 108 15.44 -6.04 5.67
C ILE A 108 16.50 -5.46 4.73
N THR A 109 16.18 -5.33 3.45
CA THR A 109 17.07 -4.71 2.47
C THR A 109 16.66 -3.27 2.17
N TYR A 110 17.63 -2.40 1.92
CA TYR A 110 17.43 -0.98 1.67
C TYR A 110 17.87 -0.59 0.26
N ARG A 111 17.11 0.32 -0.38
CA ARG A 111 17.48 0.96 -1.65
C ARG A 111 17.04 2.42 -1.66
N HIS A 112 17.92 3.31 -2.13
CA HIS A 112 17.61 4.71 -2.37
C HIS A 112 17.51 4.95 -3.87
N GLN A 113 16.40 5.53 -4.33
CA GLN A 113 16.11 5.78 -5.74
C GLN A 113 15.70 7.24 -5.92
N LYS A 114 16.26 7.89 -6.94
CA LYS A 114 15.81 9.21 -7.39
C LYS A 114 15.22 9.07 -8.78
N GLU A 115 13.96 9.42 -8.93
CA GLU A 115 13.17 9.13 -10.12
C GLU A 115 12.51 10.40 -10.63
N ILE A 116 12.30 10.45 -11.95
CA ILE A 116 11.47 11.46 -12.60
C ILE A 116 10.28 10.72 -13.21
N ASP A 117 9.08 11.06 -12.74
CA ASP A 117 7.83 10.59 -13.32
C ASP A 117 7.32 11.65 -14.30
N SER A 118 7.19 11.28 -15.58
CA SER A 118 6.55 12.08 -16.61
C SER A 118 5.22 11.45 -17.02
N PHE A 119 4.17 12.26 -17.11
CA PHE A 119 2.81 11.82 -17.40
C PHE A 119 2.37 12.30 -18.77
N TYR A 120 1.71 11.42 -19.52
CA TYR A 120 1.26 11.67 -20.89
C TYR A 120 -0.20 11.29 -21.03
N ASP A 121 -0.93 12.09 -21.79
CA ASP A 121 -2.33 11.85 -22.14
C ASP A 121 -2.40 11.58 -23.64
N GLU A 122 -2.58 10.33 -24.03
CA GLU A 122 -2.59 9.92 -25.43
C GLU A 122 -3.89 9.22 -25.79
N ARG A 123 -4.33 9.38 -27.05
CA ARG A 123 -5.41 8.55 -27.59
C ARG A 123 -4.84 7.23 -28.04
N ASP A 124 -5.36 6.16 -27.47
CA ASP A 124 -5.11 4.80 -27.96
C ASP A 124 -5.53 4.71 -29.43
N PRO A 125 -4.63 4.34 -30.36
CA PRO A 125 -4.93 4.31 -31.78
C PRO A 125 -6.00 3.28 -32.18
N GLU A 126 -6.15 2.20 -31.42
CA GLU A 126 -7.08 1.11 -31.73
C GLU A 126 -8.49 1.38 -31.19
N THR A 127 -8.56 1.87 -29.95
CA THR A 127 -9.83 2.07 -29.23
C THR A 127 -10.31 3.52 -29.27
N GLY A 128 -9.43 4.47 -29.59
CA GLY A 128 -9.71 5.92 -29.57
C GLY A 128 -9.88 6.53 -28.18
N HIS A 129 -9.76 5.72 -27.13
CA HIS A 129 -9.91 6.15 -25.74
C HIS A 129 -8.65 6.87 -25.24
N MET A 130 -8.84 7.78 -24.29
CA MET A 130 -7.71 8.44 -23.64
C MET A 130 -7.04 7.46 -22.68
N VAL A 131 -5.72 7.35 -22.79
CA VAL A 131 -4.85 6.57 -21.91
C VAL A 131 -3.92 7.54 -21.20
N HIS A 132 -3.82 7.36 -19.89
CA HIS A 132 -2.93 8.13 -19.03
C HIS A 132 -1.69 7.30 -18.75
N LEU A 133 -0.55 7.68 -19.33
CA LEU A 133 0.71 6.96 -19.22
C LEU A 133 1.60 7.63 -18.18
N ARG A 134 2.36 6.82 -17.45
CA ARG A 134 3.48 7.25 -16.61
C ARG A 134 4.76 6.65 -17.17
N VAL A 135 5.73 7.50 -17.48
CA VAL A 135 7.11 7.11 -17.80
C VAL A 135 7.99 7.47 -16.62
N THR A 136 8.67 6.47 -16.07
CA THR A 136 9.57 6.60 -14.91
C THR A 136 11.02 6.51 -15.38
N ARG A 137 11.81 7.55 -15.14
CA ARG A 137 13.24 7.61 -15.47
C ARG A 137 14.08 7.70 -14.21
N ASP A 138 15.30 7.17 -14.27
CA ASP A 138 16.32 7.49 -13.26
C ASP A 138 16.69 8.98 -13.37
N ALA A 139 16.74 9.68 -12.23
CA ALA A 139 16.97 11.12 -12.22
C ALA A 139 18.43 11.52 -12.57
N VAL A 140 19.38 10.57 -12.51
CA VAL A 140 20.80 10.80 -12.79
C VAL A 140 21.14 10.38 -14.21
N THR A 141 20.77 9.15 -14.62
CA THR A 141 21.11 8.63 -15.95
C THR A 141 20.10 9.03 -17.02
N HIS A 142 18.91 9.47 -16.63
CA HIS A 142 17.76 9.74 -17.50
C HIS A 142 17.26 8.52 -18.30
N GLU A 143 17.76 7.33 -18.00
CA GLU A 143 17.32 6.08 -18.60
C GLU A 143 15.92 5.71 -18.08
N ILE A 144 15.09 5.14 -18.96
CA ILE A 144 13.78 4.60 -18.57
C ILE A 144 14.02 3.35 -17.73
N LYS A 145 13.41 3.27 -16.55
CA LYS A 145 13.52 2.08 -15.71
C LYS A 145 12.90 0.87 -16.41
N PRO A 146 13.42 -0.35 -16.19
CA PRO A 146 12.78 -1.58 -16.66
C PRO A 146 11.32 -1.64 -16.17
N GLY A 147 10.36 -1.79 -17.10
CA GLY A 147 8.93 -1.74 -16.79
C GLY A 147 8.41 -0.36 -16.36
N GLY A 148 9.18 0.71 -16.56
CA GLY A 148 8.87 2.06 -16.10
C GLY A 148 7.84 2.81 -16.94
N ILE A 149 7.26 2.18 -17.97
CA ILE A 149 6.22 2.76 -18.82
C ILE A 149 4.92 2.01 -18.56
N VAL A 150 4.01 2.64 -17.83
CA VAL A 150 2.77 1.99 -17.37
C VAL A 150 1.55 2.87 -17.55
N ALA A 151 0.41 2.26 -17.80
CA ALA A 151 -0.91 2.87 -17.63
C ALA A 151 -1.47 2.44 -16.27
N LYS A 152 -1.46 3.38 -15.30
CA LYS A 152 -2.00 3.15 -13.96
C LYS A 152 -3.50 3.44 -13.95
N LYS A 153 -4.30 2.46 -13.53
CA LYS A 153 -5.75 2.62 -13.34
C LYS A 153 -6.12 2.27 -11.91
N ARG A 154 -6.78 3.20 -11.23
CA ARG A 154 -7.37 2.97 -9.91
C ARG A 154 -8.56 2.02 -10.04
N ILE A 155 -8.57 0.96 -9.24
CA ILE A 155 -9.65 -0.03 -9.20
C ILE A 155 -10.55 0.23 -8.00
N ALA A 156 -9.97 0.31 -6.81
CA ALA A 156 -10.70 0.51 -5.56
C ALA A 156 -9.82 1.11 -4.47
N ASP A 157 -10.49 1.68 -3.46
CA ASP A 157 -9.88 2.20 -2.24
C ASP A 157 -10.63 1.68 -1.02
N ILE A 158 -9.91 1.08 -0.08
CA ILE A 158 -10.42 0.75 1.26
C ILE A 158 -9.88 1.82 2.20
N ASN A 159 -10.76 2.70 2.68
CA ASN A 159 -10.39 3.81 3.55
C ASN A 159 -10.62 3.40 5.00
N VAL A 160 -9.60 3.55 5.85
CA VAL A 160 -9.67 3.15 7.25
C VAL A 160 -9.41 4.36 8.14
N PHE A 161 -10.40 4.68 8.97
CA PHE A 161 -10.29 5.67 10.03
C PHE A 161 -9.71 5.01 11.29
N ALA A 162 -8.69 5.62 11.88
CA ALA A 162 -8.04 5.12 13.09
C ALA A 162 -8.07 6.19 14.21
N PRO A 163 -9.13 6.24 15.03
CA PRO A 163 -9.38 7.35 15.96
C PRO A 163 -8.31 7.53 17.05
N ASN A 164 -7.64 6.43 17.44
CA ASN A 164 -6.62 6.45 18.49
C ASN A 164 -5.19 6.61 17.94
N ARG A 165 -5.04 6.90 16.64
CA ARG A 165 -3.75 7.02 15.96
C ARG A 165 -3.60 8.42 15.36
N PRO A 166 -2.36 8.93 15.18
CA PRO A 166 -2.12 10.21 14.52
C PRO A 166 -2.49 10.18 13.02
N PHE A 167 -2.49 8.99 12.41
CA PHE A 167 -2.78 8.78 11.00
C PHE A 167 -3.98 7.85 10.81
N ASP A 168 -4.64 8.03 9.68
CA ASP A 168 -5.53 7.09 9.02
C ASP A 168 -4.75 6.38 7.89
N TYR A 169 -5.37 5.42 7.21
CA TYR A 169 -4.72 4.80 6.06
C TYR A 169 -5.71 4.44 4.96
N ARG A 170 -5.19 4.28 3.74
CA ARG A 170 -5.94 3.84 2.57
C ARG A 170 -5.22 2.69 1.92
N ILE A 171 -5.88 1.54 1.80
CA ILE A 171 -5.42 0.46 0.93
C ILE A 171 -5.96 0.77 -0.46
N SER A 172 -5.05 1.10 -1.38
CA SER A 172 -5.36 1.38 -2.78
C SER A 172 -5.08 0.14 -3.61
N ILE A 173 -6.01 -0.22 -4.48
CA ILE A 173 -5.87 -1.28 -5.46
C ILE A 173 -5.81 -0.62 -6.84
N ASN A 174 -4.73 -0.87 -7.56
CA ASN A 174 -4.52 -0.36 -8.91
C ASN A 174 -4.16 -1.50 -9.87
N THR A 175 -4.30 -1.25 -11.16
CA THR A 175 -3.58 -2.01 -12.19
C THR A 175 -2.51 -1.11 -12.79
N GLU A 176 -1.27 -1.60 -12.90
CA GLU A 176 -0.17 -0.93 -13.60
C GLU A 176 0.19 -1.73 -14.87
N ALA A 177 -0.60 -1.55 -15.92
CA ALA A 177 -0.39 -2.29 -17.17
C ALA A 177 0.83 -1.74 -17.93
N PRO A 178 1.80 -2.58 -18.34
CA PRO A 178 2.86 -2.14 -19.24
C PRO A 178 2.26 -1.68 -20.57
N VAL A 179 2.72 -0.54 -21.07
CA VAL A 179 2.28 0.04 -22.35
C VAL A 179 3.48 0.48 -23.18
N PRO A 180 3.32 0.64 -24.51
CA PRO A 180 4.37 1.20 -25.36
C PRO A 180 4.79 2.61 -24.90
N ALA A 181 5.99 3.02 -25.33
CA ALA A 181 6.45 4.38 -25.08
C ALA A 181 5.50 5.42 -25.71
N PRO A 182 5.37 6.62 -25.11
CA PRO A 182 4.64 7.73 -25.70
C PRO A 182 5.08 8.00 -27.14
N GLN A 183 4.15 8.51 -27.96
CA GLN A 183 4.45 8.90 -29.33
C GLN A 183 5.58 9.93 -29.37
N GLU A 184 6.46 9.79 -30.36
CA GLU A 184 7.59 10.71 -30.52
C GLU A 184 7.09 12.15 -30.75
N GLY A 185 7.65 13.10 -29.99
CA GLY A 185 7.26 14.50 -30.03
C GLY A 185 6.09 14.88 -29.12
N THR A 186 5.47 13.92 -28.41
CA THR A 186 4.49 14.22 -27.37
C THR A 186 5.19 14.78 -26.13
N GLU A 187 4.77 15.96 -25.69
CA GLU A 187 5.24 16.57 -24.45
C GLU A 187 4.45 16.03 -23.24
N PRO A 188 5.08 15.83 -22.08
CA PRO A 188 4.38 15.40 -20.88
C PRO A 188 3.43 16.49 -20.38
N SER A 189 2.20 16.09 -20.01
CA SER A 189 1.21 16.99 -19.41
C SER A 189 1.58 17.37 -17.98
N PHE A 190 2.35 16.53 -17.30
CA PHE A 190 2.82 16.75 -15.93
C PHE A 190 4.13 15.99 -15.68
N VAL A 191 5.00 16.58 -14.87
CA VAL A 191 6.27 15.97 -14.44
C VAL A 191 6.43 16.19 -12.95
N ARG A 192 7.00 15.20 -12.25
CA ARG A 192 7.40 15.33 -10.84
C ARG A 192 8.69 14.57 -10.58
N GLU A 193 9.43 15.02 -9.58
CA GLU A 193 10.60 14.32 -9.06
C GLU A 193 10.24 13.55 -7.81
N LYS A 194 10.85 12.39 -7.64
CA LYS A 194 10.66 11.51 -6.47
C LYS A 194 12.00 11.12 -5.90
N ASP A 195 12.15 11.34 -4.60
CA ASP A 195 13.27 10.83 -3.80
C ASP A 195 12.71 9.75 -2.87
N ARG A 196 13.06 8.48 -3.12
CA ARG A 196 12.43 7.32 -2.51
C ARG A 196 13.43 6.45 -1.77
N LEU A 197 13.13 6.19 -0.50
CA LEU A 197 13.81 5.23 0.37
C LEU A 197 12.93 3.98 0.48
N SER A 198 13.36 2.88 -0.14
CA SER A 198 12.62 1.61 -0.18
C SER A 198 13.24 0.60 0.78
N TYR A 199 12.40 0.02 1.63
CA TYR A 199 12.76 -1.00 2.61
C TYR A 199 11.96 -2.26 2.35
N THR A 200 12.64 -3.33 1.96
CA THR A 200 12.00 -4.59 1.60
C THR A 200 12.22 -5.63 2.68
N HIS A 201 11.14 -6.25 3.14
CA HIS A 201 11.16 -7.38 4.07
C HIS A 201 10.16 -8.44 3.58
N GLN A 202 10.68 -9.62 3.21
CA GLN A 202 9.89 -10.70 2.61
C GLN A 202 9.04 -10.20 1.41
N ASN A 203 7.73 -10.41 1.45
CA ASN A 203 6.78 -9.99 0.40
C ASN A 203 6.27 -8.54 0.59
N MET A 204 6.84 -7.77 1.52
CA MET A 204 6.44 -6.39 1.79
C MET A 204 7.53 -5.42 1.34
N ASN A 205 7.12 -4.30 0.76
CA ASN A 205 7.96 -3.15 0.49
C ASN A 205 7.40 -1.93 1.23
N ILE A 206 8.24 -1.22 1.98
CA ILE A 206 7.89 0.01 2.68
C ILE A 206 8.63 1.14 1.97
N ASP A 207 7.89 2.05 1.37
CA ASP A 207 8.44 3.19 0.63
C ASP A 207 8.21 4.48 1.41
N LEU A 208 9.30 5.16 1.72
CA LEU A 208 9.28 6.52 2.28
C LEU A 208 9.73 7.48 1.17
N THR A 209 8.80 8.27 0.65
CA THR A 209 8.98 9.04 -0.58
C THR A 209 8.78 10.53 -0.35
N GLN A 210 9.70 11.34 -0.88
CA GLN A 210 9.51 12.78 -1.06
C GLN A 210 9.14 13.05 -2.52
N VAL A 211 7.98 13.67 -2.74
CA VAL A 211 7.52 14.07 -4.07
C VAL A 211 7.69 15.58 -4.21
N ILE A 212 8.48 15.99 -5.21
CA ILE A 212 8.76 17.40 -5.50
C ILE A 212 8.03 17.77 -6.80
N LEU A 213 7.15 18.77 -6.68
CA LEU A 213 6.39 19.29 -7.81
C LEU A 213 7.12 20.48 -8.44
N PRO A 214 7.18 20.59 -9.78
CA PRO A 214 7.88 21.70 -10.45
C PRO A 214 7.32 23.08 -10.07
N ASN A 215 6.02 23.18 -9.83
CA ASN A 215 5.35 24.42 -9.41
C ASN A 215 5.52 24.74 -7.92
N LYS A 216 5.98 23.78 -7.11
CA LYS A 216 6.14 23.91 -5.65
C LYS A 216 7.42 23.21 -5.16
N PRO A 217 8.61 23.59 -5.65
CA PRO A 217 9.84 22.86 -5.35
C PRO A 217 10.27 22.95 -3.88
N LYS A 218 9.75 23.94 -3.13
CA LYS A 218 10.06 24.17 -1.71
C LYS A 218 9.05 23.51 -0.75
N GLU A 219 7.99 22.91 -1.27
CA GLU A 219 6.91 22.28 -0.49
C GLU A 219 6.77 20.80 -0.90
N PRO A 220 7.78 19.95 -0.62
CA PRO A 220 7.68 18.54 -0.95
C PRO A 220 6.53 17.87 -0.18
N VAL A 221 5.85 16.94 -0.85
CA VAL A 221 4.91 16.03 -0.19
C VAL A 221 5.70 14.85 0.35
N HIS A 222 5.41 14.44 1.59
CA HIS A 222 6.08 13.33 2.26
C HIS A 222 5.10 12.16 2.40
N GLU A 223 5.38 11.07 1.72
CA GLU A 223 4.51 9.89 1.65
C GLU A 223 5.18 8.70 2.32
N LEU A 224 4.38 7.85 2.96
CA LEU A 224 4.79 6.54 3.48
C LEU A 224 3.78 5.49 3.03
N GLU A 225 4.28 4.45 2.39
CA GLU A 225 3.48 3.43 1.72
C GLU A 225 3.98 2.04 2.11
N VAL A 226 3.08 1.07 2.23
CA VAL A 226 3.39 -0.36 2.41
C VAL A 226 2.76 -1.14 1.27
N GLU A 227 3.55 -1.81 0.46
CA GLU A 227 3.13 -2.50 -0.77
C GLU A 227 3.36 -4.00 -0.66
N ILE A 228 2.42 -4.78 -1.20
CA ILE A 228 2.61 -6.22 -1.45
C ILE A 228 3.38 -6.40 -2.75
N ARG A 229 4.58 -6.97 -2.68
CA ARG A 229 5.51 -7.06 -3.82
C ARG A 229 5.07 -8.04 -4.89
N ASN A 230 4.45 -9.15 -4.49
CA ASN A 230 4.02 -10.21 -5.40
C ASN A 230 2.50 -10.40 -5.33
N SER A 231 1.76 -9.46 -5.92
CA SER A 231 0.30 -9.56 -6.05
C SER A 231 -0.15 -10.78 -6.86
N ALA A 232 0.66 -11.26 -7.81
CA ALA A 232 0.31 -12.45 -8.59
C ALA A 232 0.26 -13.70 -7.72
N ASP A 233 1.27 -13.91 -6.87
CA ASP A 233 1.31 -15.03 -5.90
C ASP A 233 0.22 -14.87 -4.83
N LEU A 234 -0.03 -13.66 -4.34
CA LEU A 234 -1.17 -13.36 -3.47
C LEU A 234 -2.49 -13.83 -4.10
N MET A 235 -2.74 -13.47 -5.36
CA MET A 235 -3.96 -13.86 -6.05
C MET A 235 -4.02 -15.36 -6.32
N GLN A 236 -2.89 -16.02 -6.60
CA GLN A 236 -2.84 -17.48 -6.69
C GLN A 236 -3.27 -18.15 -5.37
N HIS A 237 -2.79 -17.66 -4.22
CA HIS A 237 -3.24 -18.13 -2.91
C HIS A 237 -4.75 -17.86 -2.69
N ALA A 238 -5.25 -16.72 -3.16
CA ALA A 238 -6.68 -16.40 -3.08
C ALA A 238 -7.53 -17.40 -3.88
N TYR A 239 -7.12 -17.72 -5.10
CA TYR A 239 -7.80 -18.72 -5.93
C TYR A 239 -7.83 -20.11 -5.30
N LEU A 240 -6.70 -20.55 -4.74
CA LEU A 240 -6.60 -21.86 -4.08
C LEU A 240 -7.44 -21.92 -2.80
N SER A 241 -7.38 -20.88 -1.97
CA SER A 241 -8.15 -20.81 -0.71
C SER A 241 -9.64 -20.77 -0.96
N ARG A 242 -10.12 -19.94 -1.90
CA ARG A 242 -11.55 -19.82 -2.23
C ARG A 242 -12.10 -21.03 -2.97
N GLY A 243 -11.29 -21.70 -3.78
CA GLY A 243 -11.68 -22.96 -4.45
C GLY A 243 -11.79 -24.16 -3.51
N ASN A 244 -11.02 -24.16 -2.42
CA ASN A 244 -10.94 -25.26 -1.45
C ASN A 244 -11.57 -24.93 -0.09
N SER A 245 -12.31 -23.82 0.03
CA SER A 245 -12.85 -23.36 1.31
C SER A 245 -13.80 -24.40 1.91
N GLN A 246 -13.39 -25.03 3.01
CA GLN A 246 -14.30 -25.79 3.86
C GLN A 246 -15.02 -24.81 4.80
N PRO A 247 -16.36 -24.75 4.79
CA PRO A 247 -17.09 -23.85 5.68
C PRO A 247 -16.76 -24.16 7.15
N GLY A 248 -16.38 -23.14 7.92
CA GLY A 248 -16.24 -23.25 9.39
C GLY A 248 -14.83 -23.47 9.94
N THR A 249 -13.78 -23.48 9.12
CA THR A 249 -12.40 -23.50 9.62
C THR A 249 -12.01 -22.15 10.25
N GLN A 250 -11.39 -22.16 11.44
CA GLN A 250 -10.86 -20.97 12.13
C GLN A 250 -9.34 -20.83 11.90
N GLU A 251 -8.91 -21.00 10.65
CA GLU A 251 -7.50 -20.96 10.25
C GLU A 251 -7.30 -19.93 9.14
N TRP A 252 -6.23 -19.15 9.25
CA TRP A 252 -5.82 -18.20 8.21
C TRP A 252 -5.37 -18.97 6.97
N SER A 253 -5.97 -18.68 5.82
CA SER A 253 -5.40 -19.10 4.55
C SER A 253 -4.12 -18.29 4.23
N PRO A 254 -3.21 -18.78 3.36
CA PRO A 254 -2.03 -18.01 2.95
C PRO A 254 -2.36 -16.64 2.34
N PHE A 255 -3.55 -16.52 1.72
CA PHE A 255 -4.06 -15.25 1.20
C PHE A 255 -4.40 -14.28 2.33
N GLU A 256 -5.22 -14.71 3.29
CA GLU A 256 -5.65 -13.86 4.41
C GLU A 256 -4.47 -13.53 5.34
N ASP A 257 -3.53 -14.46 5.54
CA ASP A 257 -2.31 -14.22 6.31
C ASP A 257 -1.46 -13.11 5.68
N THR A 258 -1.30 -13.09 4.35
CA THR A 258 -0.57 -12.01 3.67
C THR A 258 -1.24 -10.65 3.87
N ILE A 259 -2.58 -10.59 3.81
CA ILE A 259 -3.34 -9.37 4.11
C ILE A 259 -3.16 -8.96 5.58
N LEU A 260 -3.19 -9.90 6.51
CA LEU A 260 -2.93 -9.65 7.93
C LEU A 260 -1.52 -9.11 8.16
N VAL A 261 -0.50 -9.63 7.46
CA VAL A 261 0.88 -9.09 7.52
C VAL A 261 0.93 -7.65 7.00
N LEU A 262 0.24 -7.32 5.91
CA LEU A 262 0.13 -5.93 5.43
C LEU A 262 -0.48 -5.04 6.51
N LEU A 263 -1.63 -5.43 7.07
CA LEU A 263 -2.33 -4.69 8.11
C LEU A 263 -1.48 -4.51 9.37
N ASN A 264 -0.75 -5.54 9.81
CA ASN A 264 0.11 -5.46 10.98
C ASN A 264 1.27 -4.48 10.77
N ASN A 265 1.90 -4.48 9.60
CA ASN A 265 2.93 -3.48 9.27
C ASN A 265 2.37 -2.05 9.32
N VAL A 266 1.20 -1.82 8.71
CA VAL A 266 0.53 -0.51 8.75
C VAL A 266 0.19 -0.10 10.19
N ARG A 267 -0.46 -0.99 10.95
CA ARG A 267 -0.86 -0.76 12.35
C ARG A 267 0.34 -0.43 13.25
N LEU A 268 1.50 -1.04 13.01
CA LEU A 268 2.74 -0.75 13.74
C LEU A 268 3.35 0.59 13.32
N LEU A 269 3.32 0.94 12.03
CA LEU A 269 3.86 2.20 11.53
C LEU A 269 3.04 3.42 12.00
N ILE A 270 1.72 3.30 12.12
CA ILE A 270 0.88 4.42 12.57
C ILE A 270 0.75 4.49 14.11
N ARG A 271 1.46 3.64 14.86
CA ARG A 271 1.28 3.46 16.30
C ARG A 271 1.62 4.69 17.14
#